data_AF-A0AAV7BE66-F1
#
_entry.id   AF-A0AAV7BE66-F1
#
_cell.length_a   1.000
_cell.length_b   1.000
_cell.length_c   1.000
_cell.angle_alpha   90.00
_cell.angle_beta   90.00
_cell.angle_gamma   90.00
#
_symmetry.space_group_name_H-M   'P 1'
#
loop_
_entity.id
_entity.type
_entity.pdbx_description
1 polymer ?
#
loop_
_entity_poly.entity_id
_entity_poly.type
_entity_poly.pdbx_seq_one_letter_code
_entity_poly.pdbx_strand_id
1 'polypeptide(L)'
;MFVLLARDCAVGEWSHWSGCAVQCSPTYRVRRRQILQEPENGGEPCPNLEEKAGCLEYFTNQGIECGQLHVPAFITTSEYNKERRRRAVPIDWASHAEDSGYCVEFQIESFSPACMSEDRPHARWMLYIRDGYTVCVACQHPAMNVRNHRCYGDGSDAGREHILHWQAVGNGKCYGTWRKVREVEQCSCPLVHSFIFT
;
A
#
# COMPACT_ATOMS: atom_id res chain seq x y z
N MET A 1 -45.11 -15.19 25.93
CA MET A 1 -44.38 -14.34 24.96
C MET A 1 -42.98 -14.93 24.84
N PHE A 2 -42.65 -15.54 23.70
CA PHE A 2 -41.29 -16.04 23.46
C PHE A 2 -40.44 -14.85 23.01
N VAL A 3 -39.42 -14.50 23.79
CA VAL A 3 -38.42 -13.52 23.37
C VAL A 3 -37.39 -14.28 22.53
N LEU A 4 -37.32 -13.98 21.23
CA LEU A 4 -36.24 -14.48 20.39
C LEU A 4 -34.99 -13.65 20.69
N LEU A 5 -33.93 -14.30 21.15
CA LEU A 5 -32.68 -13.62 21.48
C LEU A 5 -31.95 -13.22 20.20
N ALA A 6 -31.62 -11.94 20.10
CA ALA A 6 -30.75 -11.43 19.03
C ALA A 6 -29.40 -12.14 19.09
N ARG A 7 -28.95 -12.62 17.93
CA ARG A 7 -27.61 -13.19 17.76
C ARG A 7 -26.92 -12.43 16.65
N ASP A 8 -25.84 -11.76 17.00
CA ASP A 8 -25.04 -11.02 16.04
C ASP A 8 -24.28 -11.98 15.12
N CYS A 9 -23.91 -11.48 13.96
CA CYS A 9 -23.02 -12.22 13.07
C CYS A 9 -21.64 -12.43 13.72
N ALA A 10 -21.11 -13.65 13.62
CA ALA A 10 -19.72 -13.94 13.94
C ALA A 10 -18.96 -14.35 12.67
N VAL A 11 -17.76 -13.81 12.49
CA VAL A 11 -16.90 -14.09 11.34
C VAL A 11 -15.56 -14.64 11.81
N GLY A 12 -14.93 -15.47 10.97
CA GLY A 12 -13.63 -16.06 11.26
C GLY A 12 -12.47 -15.12 10.98
N GLU A 13 -11.27 -15.65 11.19
CA GLU A 13 -10.02 -14.98 10.87
C GLU A 13 -9.90 -14.69 9.37
N TRP A 14 -9.15 -13.63 9.05
CA TRP A 14 -8.80 -13.33 7.67
C TRP A 14 -7.88 -14.41 7.07
N SER A 15 -8.14 -14.77 5.81
CA SER A 15 -7.21 -15.53 5.00
C SER A 15 -5.90 -14.77 4.83
N HIS A 16 -4.87 -15.48 4.38
CA HIS A 16 -3.72 -14.82 3.79
C HIS A 16 -4.13 -14.00 2.57
N TRP A 17 -3.39 -12.92 2.32
CA TRP A 17 -3.51 -12.14 1.10
C TRP A 17 -3.19 -12.99 -0.13
N SER A 18 -3.95 -12.79 -1.20
CA SER A 18 -3.63 -13.29 -2.54
C SER A 18 -2.34 -12.65 -3.08
N GLY A 19 -1.86 -13.16 -4.21
CA GLY A 19 -0.96 -12.38 -5.09
C GLY A 19 -1.65 -11.12 -5.63
N CYS A 20 -0.89 -10.25 -6.29
CA CYS A 20 -1.50 -9.12 -6.98
C CYS A 20 -2.47 -9.64 -8.07
N ALA A 21 -3.61 -8.99 -8.26
CA ALA A 21 -4.63 -9.40 -9.24
C ALA A 21 -4.08 -9.45 -10.68
N VAL A 22 -3.05 -8.64 -10.98
CA VAL A 22 -2.36 -8.59 -12.26
C VAL A 22 -0.86 -8.48 -11.97
N GLN A 23 -0.06 -9.35 -12.59
CA GLN A 23 1.40 -9.32 -12.43
C GLN A 23 2.01 -8.10 -13.12
N CYS A 24 3.10 -7.57 -12.58
CA CYS A 24 3.79 -6.41 -13.15
C CYS A 24 2.90 -5.18 -13.39
N SER A 25 1.82 -5.03 -12.62
CA SER A 25 0.90 -3.90 -12.76
C SER A 25 0.49 -3.37 -11.38
N PRO A 26 0.37 -2.04 -11.21
CA PRO A 26 -0.07 -1.43 -9.97
C PRO A 26 -1.57 -1.68 -9.78
N THR A 27 -1.92 -2.73 -9.04
CA THR A 27 -3.29 -3.24 -8.89
C THR A 27 -3.63 -3.43 -7.41
N TYR A 28 -4.46 -4.41 -7.08
CA TYR A 28 -4.79 -4.78 -5.71
C TYR A 28 -4.61 -6.29 -5.49
N ARG A 29 -4.49 -6.67 -4.23
CA ARG A 29 -4.59 -8.04 -3.73
C ARG A 29 -5.81 -8.14 -2.82
N VAL A 30 -6.26 -9.37 -2.56
CA VAL A 30 -7.51 -9.65 -1.84
C VAL A 30 -7.27 -10.63 -0.70
N ARG A 31 -7.94 -10.43 0.44
CA ARG A 31 -8.10 -11.44 1.49
C ARG A 31 -9.57 -11.59 1.85
N ARG A 32 -9.96 -12.76 2.37
CA ARG A 32 -11.36 -13.09 2.67
C ARG A 32 -11.48 -13.75 4.03
N ARG A 33 -12.64 -13.62 4.65
CA ARG A 33 -13.02 -14.37 5.87
C ARG A 33 -14.41 -14.95 5.71
N GLN A 34 -14.69 -16.01 6.47
CA GLN A 34 -15.94 -16.74 6.39
C GLN A 34 -16.88 -16.35 7.53
N ILE A 35 -18.18 -16.45 7.29
CA ILE A 35 -19.19 -16.34 8.35
C ILE A 35 -19.15 -17.64 9.16
N LEU A 36 -18.99 -17.53 10.48
CA LEU A 36 -19.07 -18.64 11.44
C LEU A 36 -20.48 -18.74 12.04
N GLN A 37 -21.19 -17.63 12.11
CA GLN A 37 -22.58 -17.54 12.58
C GLN A 37 -23.30 -16.43 11.83
N GLU A 38 -24.42 -16.77 11.20
CA GLU A 38 -25.32 -15.79 10.58
C GLU A 38 -26.07 -14.97 11.64
N PRO A 39 -26.42 -13.70 11.35
CA PRO A 39 -27.21 -12.90 12.27
C PRO A 39 -28.65 -13.42 12.35
N GLU A 40 -29.20 -13.49 13.55
CA GLU A 40 -30.57 -13.95 13.79
C GLU A 40 -31.32 -12.97 14.70
N ASN A 41 -32.65 -12.94 14.56
CA ASN A 41 -33.57 -12.23 15.46
C ASN A 41 -33.25 -10.74 15.64
N GLY A 42 -32.79 -10.08 14.58
CA GLY A 42 -32.42 -8.66 14.58
C GLY A 42 -31.04 -8.35 15.16
N GLY A 43 -30.16 -9.35 15.29
CA GLY A 43 -28.74 -9.12 15.59
C GLY A 43 -27.98 -8.39 14.48
N GLU A 44 -26.79 -7.88 14.82
CA GLU A 44 -25.97 -7.07 13.94
C GLU A 44 -25.52 -7.83 12.67
N PRO A 45 -25.61 -7.22 11.47
CA PRO A 45 -25.23 -7.86 10.23
C PRO A 45 -23.73 -8.16 10.17
N CYS A 46 -23.35 -9.11 9.32
CA CYS A 46 -21.95 -9.44 9.15
C CYS A 46 -21.13 -8.25 8.65
N PRO A 47 -19.93 -8.02 9.23
CA PRO A 47 -19.00 -7.03 8.69
C PRO A 47 -18.48 -7.49 7.32
N ASN A 48 -17.71 -6.62 6.64
CA ASN A 48 -17.10 -6.95 5.35
C ASN A 48 -16.34 -8.29 5.37
N LEU A 49 -16.61 -9.15 4.40
CA LEU A 49 -16.00 -10.49 4.27
C LEU A 49 -14.84 -10.53 3.28
N GLU A 50 -14.66 -9.46 2.51
CA GLU A 50 -13.55 -9.28 1.58
C GLU A 50 -12.85 -7.96 1.88
N GLU A 51 -11.52 -7.99 1.84
CA GLU A 51 -10.69 -6.79 1.93
C GLU A 51 -9.73 -6.73 0.74
N LYS A 52 -9.46 -5.52 0.28
CA LYS A 52 -8.51 -5.22 -0.79
C LYS A 52 -7.38 -4.35 -0.27
N ALA A 53 -6.21 -4.49 -0.87
CA ALA A 53 -5.06 -3.63 -0.58
C ALA A 53 -4.27 -3.38 -1.87
N GLY A 54 -3.69 -2.18 -2.00
CA GLY A 54 -2.80 -1.88 -3.13
C GLY A 54 -1.65 -2.89 -3.22
N CYS A 55 -1.34 -3.35 -4.43
CA CYS A 55 -0.32 -4.36 -4.69
C CYS A 55 0.42 -4.07 -5.99
N LEU A 56 1.75 -4.16 -5.95
CA LEU A 56 2.60 -4.22 -7.13
C LEU A 56 3.61 -5.36 -6.93
N GLU A 57 3.70 -6.24 -7.92
CA GLU A 57 4.69 -7.30 -7.99
C GLU A 57 5.89 -6.83 -8.81
N TYR A 58 7.09 -7.06 -8.29
CA TYR A 58 8.37 -6.74 -8.93
C TYR A 58 8.89 -7.84 -9.85
N PHE A 59 8.35 -9.04 -9.72
CA PHE A 59 8.77 -10.21 -10.47
C PHE A 59 7.54 -11.00 -10.91
N THR A 60 7.59 -11.52 -12.13
CA THR A 60 6.61 -12.49 -12.61
C THR A 60 6.77 -13.83 -11.88
N ASN A 61 5.82 -14.74 -12.08
CA ASN A 61 5.92 -16.12 -11.59
C ASN A 61 7.13 -16.89 -12.16
N GLN A 62 7.72 -16.41 -13.25
CA GLN A 62 8.90 -16.99 -13.88
C GLN A 62 10.21 -16.37 -13.36
N GLY A 63 10.15 -15.48 -12.36
CA GLY A 63 11.32 -14.79 -11.81
C GLY A 63 11.85 -13.67 -12.71
N ILE A 64 11.11 -13.27 -13.73
CA ILE A 64 11.48 -12.15 -14.60
C ILE A 64 11.15 -10.86 -13.87
N GLU A 65 12.13 -9.99 -13.70
CA GLU A 65 11.94 -8.65 -13.13
C GLU A 65 10.96 -7.87 -14.02
N CYS A 66 9.91 -7.33 -13.41
CA CYS A 66 8.99 -6.44 -14.07
C CYS A 66 9.79 -5.20 -14.47
N GLY A 67 10.10 -5.06 -15.77
CA GLY A 67 10.94 -3.99 -16.29
C GLY A 67 10.38 -2.61 -15.94
N GLN A 68 10.92 -2.00 -14.89
CA GLN A 68 10.60 -0.64 -14.48
C GLN A 68 11.41 0.34 -15.33
N LEU A 69 11.02 0.54 -16.59
CA LEU A 69 11.34 1.79 -17.28
C LEU A 69 10.55 2.91 -16.56
N HIS A 70 11.27 3.66 -15.72
CA HIS A 70 10.80 4.37 -14.53
C HIS A 70 9.69 5.43 -14.71
N VAL A 71 9.03 5.71 -13.57
CA VAL A 71 8.10 6.81 -13.25
C VAL A 71 6.69 6.62 -13.83
N PRO A 72 5.63 6.63 -13.00
CA PRO A 72 5.56 7.22 -11.64
C PRO A 72 6.06 6.35 -10.49
N ALA A 73 6.36 6.99 -9.36
CA ALA A 73 6.48 6.34 -8.06
C ALA A 73 5.12 5.75 -7.67
N PHE A 74 5.08 4.43 -7.46
CA PHE A 74 3.86 3.75 -7.04
C PHE A 74 3.74 3.74 -5.53
N ILE A 75 2.61 4.23 -5.01
CA ILE A 75 2.38 4.35 -3.56
C ILE A 75 1.04 3.78 -3.10
N THR A 76 1.02 3.38 -1.83
CA THR A 76 -0.21 3.03 -1.10
C THR A 76 -0.10 3.42 0.37
N THR A 77 -1.21 3.33 1.12
CA THR A 77 -1.25 3.63 2.55
C THR A 77 -0.28 2.74 3.35
N SER A 78 0.37 3.32 4.35
CA SER A 78 1.29 2.62 5.25
C SER A 78 0.63 1.56 6.13
N GLU A 79 -0.70 1.61 6.28
CA GLU A 79 -1.48 0.57 6.99
C GLU A 79 -1.20 -0.83 6.42
N TYR A 80 -0.95 -0.93 5.11
CA TYR A 80 -0.66 -2.20 4.44
C TYR A 80 0.75 -2.73 4.66
N ASN A 81 1.62 -1.96 5.32
CA ASN A 81 2.99 -2.38 5.60
C ASN A 81 3.04 -3.50 6.66
N LYS A 82 2.17 -3.44 7.68
CA LYS A 82 2.11 -4.42 8.79
C LYS A 82 1.83 -5.85 8.31
N GLU A 83 1.25 -5.99 7.12
CA GLU A 83 0.78 -7.27 6.58
C GLU A 83 1.51 -7.68 5.29
N ARG A 84 2.55 -6.92 4.89
CA ARG A 84 3.47 -7.36 3.83
C ARG A 84 4.23 -8.58 4.34
N ARG A 85 3.87 -9.77 3.85
CA ARG A 85 4.71 -10.96 3.99
C ARG A 85 6.10 -10.59 3.49
N ARG A 86 7.06 -10.51 4.40
CA ARG A 86 8.48 -10.56 4.08
C ARG A 86 8.62 -11.85 3.27
N ARG A 87 8.77 -11.76 1.93
CA ARG A 87 9.13 -12.96 1.15
C ARG A 87 10.30 -13.58 1.89
N ALA A 88 10.30 -14.90 2.08
CA ALA A 88 11.40 -15.61 2.70
C ALA A 88 12.67 -15.26 1.92
N VAL A 89 13.36 -14.25 2.41
CA VAL A 89 14.69 -13.90 2.01
C VAL A 89 15.51 -15.16 2.37
N PRO A 90 16.31 -15.72 1.45
CA PRO A 90 17.18 -16.86 1.75
C PRO A 90 17.82 -16.69 3.12
N ILE A 91 17.81 -17.78 3.90
CA ILE A 91 18.09 -17.82 5.35
C ILE A 91 19.43 -17.14 5.73
N ASP A 92 20.37 -17.02 4.79
CA ASP A 92 21.64 -16.32 4.97
C ASP A 92 21.54 -14.79 5.13
N TRP A 93 20.41 -14.17 4.78
CA TRP A 93 20.17 -12.72 4.94
C TRP A 93 19.05 -12.39 5.95
N ALA A 94 18.44 -13.42 6.56
CA ALA A 94 17.33 -13.27 7.50
C ALA A 94 17.76 -12.68 8.86
N SER A 95 19.05 -12.74 9.20
CA SER A 95 19.61 -12.22 10.45
C SER A 95 20.00 -10.73 10.43
N HIS A 96 19.95 -10.07 9.26
CA HIS A 96 20.24 -8.63 9.11
C HIS A 96 19.08 -7.81 8.52
N ALA A 97 17.97 -8.44 8.13
CA ALA A 97 16.79 -7.78 7.59
C ALA A 97 15.86 -7.20 8.69
N GLU A 98 16.46 -6.66 9.75
CA GLU A 98 15.78 -5.85 10.74
C GLU A 98 15.86 -4.38 10.25
N ASP A 99 14.78 -3.93 9.63
CA ASP A 99 14.37 -2.51 9.59
C ASP A 99 15.26 -1.46 8.88
N SER A 100 16.28 -1.81 8.10
CA SER A 100 17.07 -0.79 7.36
C SER A 100 16.37 -0.30 6.07
N GLY A 101 15.16 0.24 6.20
CA GLY A 101 14.53 1.07 5.18
C GLY A 101 14.88 2.55 5.36
N TYR A 102 14.62 3.36 4.36
CA TYR A 102 14.69 4.82 4.46
C TYR A 102 13.35 5.42 4.05
N CYS A 103 13.13 6.66 4.46
CA CYS A 103 11.92 7.40 4.16
C CYS A 103 12.27 8.60 3.29
N VAL A 104 11.41 8.89 2.33
CA VAL A 104 11.51 10.10 1.52
C VAL A 104 10.33 10.97 1.81
N GLU A 105 10.60 12.22 2.16
CA GLU A 105 9.58 13.24 2.29
C GLU A 105 9.40 13.94 0.95
N PHE A 106 8.16 14.02 0.49
CA PHE A 106 7.79 14.73 -0.73
C PHE A 106 6.75 15.78 -0.43
N GLN A 107 6.82 16.93 -1.11
CA GLN A 107 5.77 17.92 -1.11
C GLN A 107 4.86 17.70 -2.32
N ILE A 108 3.57 17.50 -2.10
CA ILE A 108 2.58 17.33 -3.18
C ILE A 108 2.44 18.64 -3.96
N GLU A 109 2.58 18.55 -5.28
CA GLU A 109 2.45 19.68 -6.22
C GLU A 109 1.16 19.61 -7.04
N SER A 110 0.68 18.40 -7.33
CA SER A 110 -0.59 18.22 -8.02
C SER A 110 -1.14 16.82 -7.78
N PHE A 111 -2.44 16.67 -8.01
CA PHE A 111 -3.13 15.39 -8.03
C PHE A 111 -4.33 15.46 -8.99
N SER A 112 -4.69 14.32 -9.57
CA SER A 112 -5.83 14.23 -10.48
C SER A 112 -7.16 14.31 -9.71
N PRO A 113 -8.25 14.81 -10.34
CA PRO A 113 -9.57 14.87 -9.69
C PRO A 113 -10.10 13.51 -9.22
N ALA A 114 -9.66 12.41 -9.84
CA ALA A 114 -10.07 11.05 -9.48
C ALA A 114 -9.62 10.64 -8.07
N CYS A 115 -8.60 11.29 -7.49
CA CYS A 115 -8.22 11.08 -6.10
C CYS A 115 -9.32 11.53 -5.12
N MET A 116 -10.19 12.47 -5.52
CA MET A 116 -11.27 13.01 -4.68
C MET A 116 -12.61 12.27 -4.85
N SER A 117 -12.75 11.46 -5.90
CA SER A 117 -14.00 10.74 -6.21
C SER A 117 -13.93 9.26 -5.82
N GLU A 118 -13.07 8.91 -4.85
CA GLU A 118 -12.85 7.52 -4.44
C GLU A 118 -13.74 7.12 -3.27
N ASP A 119 -14.52 6.06 -3.45
CA ASP A 119 -15.43 5.51 -2.44
C ASP A 119 -14.98 4.13 -1.93
N ARG A 120 -14.02 3.47 -2.61
CA ARG A 120 -13.59 2.12 -2.25
C ARG A 120 -12.72 2.17 -0.98
N PRO A 121 -12.99 1.32 0.03
CA PRO A 121 -12.30 1.36 1.33
C PRO A 121 -10.76 1.33 1.22
N HIS A 122 -10.23 0.48 0.34
CA HIS A 122 -8.78 0.28 0.17
C HIS A 122 -8.04 1.46 -0.50
N ALA A 123 -8.79 2.37 -1.08
CA ALA A 123 -8.30 3.52 -1.82
C ALA A 123 -8.69 4.85 -1.15
N ARG A 124 -9.48 4.80 -0.06
CA ARG A 124 -10.00 5.96 0.65
C ARG A 124 -8.91 6.89 1.19
N TRP A 125 -7.70 6.38 1.43
CA TRP A 125 -6.54 7.19 1.82
C TRP A 125 -6.20 8.28 0.78
N MET A 126 -6.56 8.09 -0.50
CA MET A 126 -6.35 9.06 -1.58
C MET A 126 -7.11 10.37 -1.33
N LEU A 127 -8.21 10.31 -0.57
CA LEU A 127 -8.98 11.50 -0.16
C LEU A 127 -8.20 12.41 0.79
N TYR A 128 -7.06 11.98 1.35
CA TYR A 128 -6.21 12.82 2.19
C TYR A 128 -5.08 13.49 1.41
N ILE A 129 -4.94 13.24 0.10
CA ILE A 129 -3.95 13.94 -0.73
C ILE A 129 -4.41 15.38 -0.96
N ARG A 130 -3.54 16.33 -0.63
CA ARG A 130 -3.80 17.77 -0.74
C ARG A 130 -2.57 18.47 -1.27
N ASP A 131 -2.80 19.50 -2.07
CA ASP A 131 -1.74 20.36 -2.59
C ASP A 131 -0.94 21.02 -1.47
N GLY A 132 0.38 21.09 -1.61
CA GLY A 132 1.30 21.72 -0.66
C GLY A 132 1.65 20.89 0.58
N TYR A 133 0.97 19.77 0.82
CA TYR A 133 1.23 18.91 1.99
C TYR A 133 2.50 18.09 1.80
N THR A 134 3.26 17.93 2.89
CA THR A 134 4.38 17.00 2.93
C THR A 134 3.90 15.61 3.29
N VAL A 135 4.24 14.64 2.46
CA VAL A 135 3.94 13.22 2.64
C VAL A 135 5.25 12.47 2.92
N CYS A 136 5.18 11.45 3.76
CA CYS A 136 6.32 10.59 4.08
C CYS A 136 6.13 9.24 3.43
N VAL A 137 7.07 8.82 2.58
CA VAL A 137 6.98 7.57 1.83
C VAL A 137 8.11 6.65 2.25
N ALA A 138 7.79 5.54 2.92
CA ALA A 138 8.78 4.57 3.35
C ALA A 138 9.21 3.64 2.20
N CYS A 139 10.52 3.55 1.99
CA CYS A 139 11.16 2.60 1.10
C CYS A 139 11.67 1.40 1.90
N GLN A 140 10.98 0.28 1.75
CA GLN A 140 11.25 -0.97 2.46
C GLN A 140 11.03 -2.15 1.52
N HIS A 141 11.57 -3.32 1.86
CA HIS A 141 11.25 -4.55 1.11
C HIS A 141 9.74 -4.86 1.12
N PRO A 142 9.18 -5.40 0.02
CA PRO A 142 9.85 -5.84 -1.21
C PRO A 142 10.07 -4.72 -2.24
N ALA A 143 9.70 -3.47 -1.95
CA ALA A 143 9.79 -2.38 -2.91
C ALA A 143 11.20 -1.89 -3.21
N MET A 144 12.09 -2.12 -2.26
CA MET A 144 13.50 -1.80 -2.38
C MET A 144 14.20 -2.76 -3.36
N ASN A 145 14.92 -2.19 -4.33
CA ASN A 145 15.77 -2.93 -5.24
C ASN A 145 16.94 -3.58 -4.48
N VAL A 146 17.23 -4.84 -4.81
CA VAL A 146 18.23 -5.65 -4.09
C VAL A 146 19.68 -5.23 -4.35
N ARG A 147 19.96 -4.49 -5.43
CA ARG A 147 21.31 -4.10 -5.85
C ARG A 147 21.74 -2.75 -5.31
N ASN A 148 20.87 -1.75 -5.39
CA ASN A 148 21.19 -0.37 -5.00
C ASN A 148 20.49 0.08 -3.71
N HIS A 149 19.63 -0.76 -3.13
CA HIS A 149 18.85 -0.45 -1.93
C HIS A 149 17.99 0.82 -2.06
N ARG A 150 17.52 1.12 -3.28
CA ARG A 150 16.61 2.23 -3.56
C ARG A 150 15.25 1.74 -4.01
N CYS A 151 14.21 2.54 -3.74
CA CYS A 151 12.90 2.34 -4.32
C CYS A 151 12.76 3.08 -5.64
N TYR A 152 11.96 2.52 -6.54
CA TYR A 152 11.70 3.12 -7.83
C TYR A 152 10.86 4.40 -7.66
N GLY A 153 11.34 5.50 -8.23
CA GLY A 153 10.68 6.80 -8.09
C GLY A 153 10.97 7.51 -6.77
N ASP A 154 11.99 7.09 -6.01
CA ASP A 154 12.45 7.75 -4.78
C ASP A 154 13.15 9.11 -5.02
N GLY A 155 13.39 9.46 -6.28
CA GLY A 155 14.05 10.70 -6.67
C GLY A 155 15.53 10.75 -6.28
N SER A 156 16.22 9.60 -6.26
CA SER A 156 17.67 9.53 -6.00
C SER A 156 18.49 10.37 -6.97
N ASP A 157 18.15 10.37 -8.26
CA ASP A 157 18.82 11.17 -9.30
C ASP A 157 18.20 12.57 -9.52
N ALA A 158 17.18 12.93 -8.73
CA ALA A 158 16.43 14.16 -8.89
C ALA A 158 16.98 15.29 -7.99
N GLY A 159 17.33 16.41 -8.61
CA GLY A 159 17.62 17.66 -7.88
C GLY A 159 16.37 18.18 -7.15
N ARG A 160 16.56 19.09 -6.19
CA ARG A 160 15.48 19.65 -5.35
C ARG A 160 14.34 20.30 -6.14
N GLU A 161 14.62 20.80 -7.33
CA GLU A 161 13.63 21.47 -8.20
C GLU A 161 12.93 20.51 -9.17
N HIS A 162 13.37 19.26 -9.25
CA HIS A 162 12.84 18.30 -10.22
C HIS A 162 11.45 17.82 -9.80
N ILE A 163 10.51 17.90 -10.73
CA ILE A 163 9.13 17.43 -10.54
C ILE A 163 9.10 15.93 -10.83
N LEU A 164 8.74 15.14 -9.81
CA LEU A 164 8.58 13.70 -9.92
C LEU A 164 7.09 13.38 -10.04
N HIS A 165 6.76 12.26 -10.68
CA HIS A 165 5.38 11.80 -10.78
C HIS A 165 5.13 10.64 -9.84
N TRP A 166 3.91 10.54 -9.36
CA TRP A 166 3.45 9.46 -8.49
C TRP A 166 2.09 8.95 -8.94
N GLN A 167 1.78 7.70 -8.61
CA GLN A 167 0.50 7.08 -8.90
C GLN A 167 0.08 6.17 -7.76
N ALA A 168 -1.19 6.26 -7.40
CA ALA A 168 -1.78 5.45 -6.36
C ALA A 168 -2.03 4.02 -6.86
N VAL A 169 -1.59 3.04 -6.08
CA VAL A 169 -1.81 1.63 -6.40
C VAL A 169 -3.22 1.20 -6.03
N GLY A 170 -3.87 0.43 -6.92
CA GLY A 170 -5.29 0.07 -6.83
C GLY A 170 -6.25 1.08 -7.45
N ASN A 171 -5.76 2.28 -7.78
CA ASN A 171 -6.50 3.27 -8.58
C ASN A 171 -5.56 4.05 -9.51
N GLY A 172 -5.33 3.53 -10.71
CA GLY A 172 -4.48 4.19 -11.70
C GLY A 172 -5.01 5.54 -12.21
N LYS A 173 -6.25 5.93 -11.88
CA LYS A 173 -6.76 7.27 -12.19
C LYS A 173 -6.30 8.31 -11.18
N CYS A 174 -5.90 7.91 -9.96
CA CYS A 174 -5.34 8.80 -8.95
C CYS A 174 -3.82 8.85 -9.09
N TYR A 175 -3.32 9.97 -9.60
CA TYR A 175 -1.90 10.23 -9.85
C TYR A 175 -1.63 11.72 -9.69
N GLY A 176 -0.36 12.11 -9.71
CA GLY A 176 0.00 13.51 -9.63
C GLY A 176 1.50 13.72 -9.68
N THR A 177 1.90 14.89 -9.20
CA THR A 177 3.30 15.27 -9.10
C THR A 177 3.67 15.71 -7.69
N TRP A 178 4.95 15.59 -7.38
CA TRP A 178 5.53 16.04 -6.12
C TRP A 178 6.99 16.47 -6.30
N ARG A 179 7.56 17.11 -5.29
CA ARG A 179 9.00 17.41 -5.22
C ARG A 179 9.63 16.74 -4.00
N LYS A 180 10.85 16.22 -4.16
CA LYS A 180 11.61 15.62 -3.06
C LYS A 180 12.07 16.70 -2.10
N VAL A 181 11.66 16.60 -0.84
CA VAL A 181 12.07 17.51 0.24
C VAL A 181 13.39 17.02 0.82
N ARG A 182 13.41 15.78 1.33
CA ARG A 182 14.59 15.16 1.93
C ARG A 182 14.45 13.65 2.04
N GLU A 183 15.58 13.03 2.35
CA GLU A 183 15.68 11.62 2.69
C GLU A 183 16.00 11.46 4.17
N VAL A 184 15.44 10.43 4.81
CA VAL A 184 15.56 10.16 6.25
C VAL A 184 15.87 8.68 6.44
N GLU A 185 17.03 8.36 7.03
CA GLU A 185 17.51 6.98 7.18
C GLU A 185 16.74 6.16 8.22
N GLN A 186 16.08 6.81 9.18
CA GLN A 186 15.27 6.14 10.21
C GLN A 186 13.81 6.50 9.99
N CYS A 187 13.05 5.58 9.39
CA CYS A 187 11.66 5.81 9.00
C CYS A 187 10.73 6.11 10.19
N SER A 188 10.53 7.39 10.49
CA SER A 188 9.59 7.89 11.51
C SER A 188 8.41 8.63 10.86
N CYS A 189 7.70 7.99 9.94
CA CYS A 189 6.58 8.63 9.28
C CYS A 189 5.40 8.90 10.23
N PRO A 190 4.70 10.05 10.09
CA PRO A 190 3.50 10.35 10.87
C PRO A 190 2.35 9.38 10.55
N LEU A 191 1.35 9.26 11.43
CA LEU A 191 0.20 8.36 11.18
C LEU A 191 -0.64 8.76 9.96
N VAL A 192 -0.69 10.06 9.65
CA VAL A 192 -1.43 10.62 8.51
C VAL A 192 -0.42 11.07 7.45
N HIS A 193 -0.77 10.93 6.17
CA HIS A 193 0.13 11.22 5.05
C HIS A 193 1.40 10.36 5.03
N SER A 194 1.33 9.16 5.64
CA SER A 194 2.36 8.14 5.53
C SER A 194 1.97 7.08 4.53
N PHE A 195 2.85 6.90 3.56
CA PHE A 195 2.72 5.96 2.47
C PHE A 195 3.92 5.02 2.44
N ILE A 196 3.81 3.98 1.63
CA ILE A 196 4.91 3.09 1.29
C ILE A 196 5.08 3.05 -0.22
N PHE A 197 6.33 2.91 -0.66
CA PHE A 197 6.60 2.51 -2.03
C PHE A 197 6.07 1.09 -2.23
N THR A 198 5.30 0.90 -3.31
CA THR A 198 4.68 -0.38 -3.60
C THR A 198 5.46 -1.15 -4.61
#